data_AF-A0A0K9UPF5-F1
#
_entry.id   AF-A0A0K9UPF5-F1
#
_cell.length_a   1.000
_cell.length_b   1.000
_cell.length_c   1.000
_cell.angle_alpha   90.00
_cell.angle_beta   90.00
_cell.angle_gamma   90.00
#
_symmetry.space_group_name_H-M   'P 1'
#
loop_
_entity.id
_entity.type
_entity.pdbx_description
1 polymer ?
#
loop_
_entity_poly.entity_id
_entity_poly.type
_entity_poly.pdbx_seq_one_letter_code
_entity_poly.pdbx_strand_id
1 'polypeptide(L)'
;MKRQKNSEFAYAKGREMRLAAEKESYETTRLSSMVPFQAPFFSHDATLQSFFNKGWNSVTACEVRLHLGIDKPESGADLLSKIRRFRECLSQSQR
;
A
#
# COMPACT_ATOMS: atom_id res chain seq x y z
N MET A 1 24.16 -3.93 -4.12
CA MET A 1 22.87 -3.40 -3.63
C MET A 1 22.76 -1.94 -4.05
N LYS A 2 21.63 -1.53 -4.66
CA LYS A 2 21.39 -0.12 -5.00
C LYS A 2 21.03 0.63 -3.72
N ARG A 3 21.75 1.73 -3.40
CA ARG A 3 21.37 2.61 -2.28
C ARG A 3 20.06 3.30 -2.62
N GLN A 4 19.08 3.18 -1.73
CA GLN A 4 17.81 3.91 -1.83
C GLN A 4 18.07 5.40 -1.57
N LYS A 5 17.40 6.28 -2.32
CA LYS A 5 17.52 7.74 -2.10
C LYS A 5 16.74 8.15 -0.86
N ASN A 6 17.20 9.20 -0.18
CA ASN A 6 16.51 9.73 1.01
C ASN A 6 15.04 10.12 0.73
N SER A 7 14.76 10.64 -0.47
CA SER A 7 13.40 10.97 -0.89
C SER A 7 12.49 9.75 -1.04
N GLU A 8 13.02 8.66 -1.62
CA GLU A 8 12.31 7.39 -1.75
C GLU A 8 12.04 6.78 -0.37
N PHE A 9 13.01 6.89 0.54
CA PHE A 9 12.85 6.47 1.93
C PHE A 9 11.77 7.28 2.65
N ALA A 10 11.80 8.61 2.57
CA ALA A 10 10.81 9.48 3.21
C ALA A 10 9.39 9.22 2.69
N TYR A 11 9.24 9.02 1.38
CA TYR A 11 7.97 8.64 0.78
C TYR A 11 7.45 7.29 1.30
N ALA A 12 8.31 6.25 1.29
CA ALA A 12 7.94 4.94 1.82
C ALA A 12 7.56 5.01 3.30
N LYS A 13 8.29 5.80 4.10
CA LYS A 13 8.01 5.99 5.52
C LYS A 13 6.67 6.69 5.77
N GLY A 14 6.31 7.67 4.94
CA GLY A 14 5.00 8.32 5.01
C GLY A 14 3.84 7.35 4.79
N ARG A 15 3.97 6.42 3.84
CA ARG A 15 2.98 5.37 3.60
C ARG A 15 2.88 4.39 4.78
N GLU A 16 4.03 3.92 5.26
CA GLU A 16 4.11 2.99 6.39
C GLU A 16 3.43 3.59 7.63
N MET A 17 3.74 4.84 7.97
CA MET A 17 3.16 5.52 9.13
C MET A 17 1.66 5.76 8.96
N ARG A 18 1.17 6.07 7.75
CA ARG A 18 -0.28 6.21 7.51
C ARG A 18 -1.00 4.89 7.76
N LEU A 19 -0.50 3.79 7.20
CA LEU A 19 -1.10 2.47 7.38
C LEU A 19 -1.08 2.01 8.83
N ALA A 20 0.01 2.26 9.55
CA ALA A 20 0.12 1.97 10.98
C ALA A 20 -0.91 2.75 11.81
N ALA A 21 -1.07 4.05 11.53
CA ALA A 21 -2.08 4.88 12.21
C ALA A 21 -3.51 4.39 11.93
N GLU A 22 -3.80 3.94 10.71
CA GLU A 22 -5.12 3.40 10.36
C GLU A 22 -5.38 2.09 11.11
N LYS A 23 -4.35 1.25 11.25
CA LYS A 23 -4.41 0.03 12.05
C LYS A 23 -4.66 0.33 13.52
N GLU A 24 -3.93 1.25 14.11
CA GLU A 24 -4.12 1.66 15.51
C GLU A 24 -5.51 2.25 15.75
N SER A 25 -5.99 3.10 14.85
CA SER A 25 -7.35 3.68 14.90
C SER A 25 -8.42 2.59 14.85
N TYR A 26 -8.26 1.62 13.94
CA TYR A 26 -9.18 0.49 13.80
C TYR A 26 -9.19 -0.41 15.05
N GLU A 27 -8.03 -0.70 15.62
CA GLU A 27 -7.90 -1.53 16.83
C GLU A 27 -8.49 -0.85 18.07
N THR A 28 -8.34 0.47 18.19
CA THR A 28 -8.78 1.24 19.37
C THR A 28 -10.28 1.50 19.35
N THR A 29 -10.83 1.97 18.24
CA THR A 29 -12.22 2.45 18.19
C THR A 29 -13.19 1.40 17.65
N ARG A 30 -12.70 0.37 16.94
CA ARG A 30 -13.49 -0.57 16.10
C ARG A 30 -14.40 0.07 15.04
N LEU A 31 -14.67 1.37 15.13
CA LEU A 31 -15.15 2.19 14.04
C LEU A 31 -13.95 2.64 13.20
N SER A 32 -14.18 2.76 11.90
CA SER A 32 -13.27 3.39 10.94
C SER A 32 -13.18 4.91 11.21
N SER A 33 -12.71 5.31 12.40
CA SER A 33 -12.38 6.70 12.69
C SER A 33 -11.23 7.09 11.77
N MET A 34 -11.55 7.91 10.78
CA MET A 34 -10.64 8.26 9.71
C MET A 34 -9.40 8.95 10.29
N VAL A 35 -8.22 8.36 10.07
CA VAL A 35 -6.95 8.95 10.54
C VAL A 35 -6.82 10.38 9.99
N PRO A 36 -6.27 11.32 10.77
CA PRO A 36 -6.18 12.73 10.39
C PRO A 36 -5.67 12.91 8.96
N PHE A 37 -6.36 13.74 8.18
CA PHE A 37 -5.94 14.04 6.80
C PHE A 37 -4.55 14.67 6.76
N GLN A 38 -4.22 15.47 7.78
CA GLN A 38 -2.92 16.12 7.88
C GLN A 38 -1.83 15.13 8.31
N ALA A 39 -0.75 15.08 7.52
CA ALA A 39 0.42 14.28 7.82
C ALA A 39 1.19 14.84 9.04
N PRO A 40 1.76 13.98 9.90
CA PRO A 40 2.58 14.43 11.01
C PRO A 40 3.90 15.04 10.55
N PHE A 41 4.52 15.80 11.44
CA PHE A 41 5.88 16.31 11.23
C PHE A 41 6.89 15.16 11.31
N PHE A 42 7.70 15.01 10.28
CA PHE A 42 8.67 13.92 10.10
C PHE A 42 10.11 14.44 10.00
N SER A 43 10.35 15.57 9.36
CA SER A 43 11.69 16.10 9.14
C SER A 43 11.72 17.62 9.06
N HIS A 44 12.79 18.22 9.56
CA HIS A 44 13.09 19.64 9.37
C HIS A 44 13.54 19.99 7.94
N ASP A 45 13.97 19.00 7.15
CA ASP A 45 14.23 19.19 5.73
C ASP A 45 12.90 19.26 4.98
N ALA A 46 12.60 20.44 4.41
CA ALA A 46 11.35 20.69 3.68
C ALA A 46 11.15 19.74 2.48
N THR A 47 12.23 19.32 1.83
CA THR A 47 12.17 18.36 0.71
C THR A 47 11.76 16.99 1.23
N LEU A 48 12.40 16.51 2.29
CA LEU A 48 12.05 15.21 2.88
C LEU A 48 10.64 15.22 3.48
N GLN A 49 10.25 16.30 4.14
CA GLN A 49 8.90 16.49 4.65
C GLN A 49 7.87 16.50 3.50
N SER A 50 8.18 17.13 2.38
CA SER A 50 7.31 17.12 1.19
C SER A 50 7.13 15.70 0.63
N PHE A 51 8.19 14.91 0.51
CA PHE A 51 8.11 13.51 0.07
C PHE A 51 7.35 12.63 1.06
N PHE A 52 7.55 12.85 2.36
CA PHE A 52 6.80 12.18 3.41
C PHE A 52 5.29 12.49 3.30
N ASN A 53 4.93 13.76 3.14
CA ASN A 53 3.53 14.18 2.97
C ASN A 53 2.90 13.56 1.73
N LYS A 54 3.64 13.45 0.63
CA LYS A 54 3.18 12.73 -0.58
C LYS A 54 2.97 11.25 -0.30
N GLY A 55 3.85 10.62 0.47
CA GLY A 55 3.72 9.24 0.93
C GLY A 55 2.43 9.05 1.72
N TRP A 56 2.27 9.84 2.78
CA TRP A 56 1.10 9.80 3.65
C TRP A 56 -0.23 9.91 2.89
N ASN A 57 -0.34 10.90 1.98
CA ASN A 57 -1.55 11.14 1.21
C ASN A 57 -1.76 10.20 0.02
N SER A 58 -0.77 9.37 -0.34
CA SER A 58 -0.91 8.41 -1.44
C SER A 58 -1.63 7.13 -1.06
N VAL A 59 -1.81 6.88 0.25
CA VAL A 59 -2.50 5.68 0.74
C VAL A 59 -3.99 5.81 0.47
N THR A 60 -4.55 4.84 -0.26
CA THR A 60 -5.98 4.84 -0.60
C THR A 60 -6.80 4.04 0.41
N ALA A 61 -8.10 4.30 0.48
CA ALA A 61 -9.01 3.51 1.33
C ALA A 61 -8.97 2.00 1.01
N CYS A 62 -8.79 1.62 -0.26
CA CYS A 62 -8.65 0.23 -0.66
C CYS A 62 -7.39 -0.41 -0.04
N GLU A 63 -6.25 0.28 -0.11
CA GLU A 63 -5.02 -0.19 0.52
C GLU A 63 -5.16 -0.33 2.03
N VAL A 64 -5.87 0.61 2.68
CA VAL A 64 -6.18 0.50 4.11
C VAL A 64 -7.02 -0.73 4.41
N ARG A 65 -8.12 -0.96 3.69
CA ARG A 65 -8.99 -2.13 3.92
C ARG A 65 -8.25 -3.46 3.70
N LEU A 66 -7.39 -3.52 2.68
CA LEU A 66 -6.51 -4.67 2.45
C LEU A 66 -5.49 -4.85 3.58
N HIS A 67 -4.88 -3.76 4.06
CA HIS A 67 -3.91 -3.78 5.16
C HIS A 67 -4.55 -4.23 6.49
N LEU A 68 -5.80 -3.83 6.74
CA LEU A 68 -6.60 -4.24 7.90
C LEU A 68 -7.18 -5.65 7.76
N GLY A 69 -7.07 -6.27 6.58
CA GLY A 69 -7.66 -7.59 6.31
C GLY A 69 -9.19 -7.62 6.26
N ILE A 70 -9.83 -6.44 6.14
CA ILE A 70 -11.29 -6.31 5.98
C ILE A 70 -11.69 -6.82 4.60
N ASP A 71 -11.01 -6.33 3.58
CA ASP A 71 -11.13 -6.87 2.23
C ASP A 71 -10.13 -8.00 2.09
N LYS A 72 -10.60 -9.17 1.68
CA LYS A 72 -9.72 -10.16 1.06
C LYS A 72 -9.57 -9.75 -0.39
N PRO A 73 -8.35 -9.57 -0.92
CA PRO A 73 -8.20 -9.62 -2.37
C PRO A 73 -8.80 -10.95 -2.81
N GLU A 74 -9.61 -10.96 -3.87
CA GLU A 74 -10.20 -12.15 -4.48
C GLU A 74 -9.25 -13.35 -4.29
N SER A 75 -9.55 -14.17 -3.29
CA SER A 75 -8.65 -15.23 -2.85
C SER A 75 -8.54 -16.21 -4.01
N GLY A 76 -7.37 -16.30 -4.64
CA GLY A 76 -7.06 -17.46 -5.48
C GLY A 76 -7.58 -17.40 -6.92
N ALA A 77 -7.30 -16.33 -7.64
CA ALA A 77 -6.83 -16.55 -9.01
C ALA A 77 -5.31 -16.62 -8.98
N ASP A 78 -4.79 -17.74 -8.48
CA ASP A 78 -3.37 -18.10 -8.51
C ASP A 78 -2.79 -17.60 -9.83
N LEU A 79 -1.91 -16.60 -9.77
CA LEU A 79 -1.36 -15.95 -10.96
C LEU A 79 -0.70 -16.99 -11.86
N LEU A 80 -0.11 -18.02 -11.23
CA LEU A 80 0.47 -19.18 -11.90
C LEU A 80 -0.61 -20.04 -12.58
N SER A 81 -1.76 -20.25 -11.95
CA SER A 81 -2.92 -20.91 -12.58
C SER A 81 -3.46 -20.13 -13.77
N LYS A 82 -3.50 -18.79 -13.71
CA LYS A 82 -3.83 -17.94 -14.88
C LYS A 82 -2.78 -18.09 -15.99
N ILE A 83 -1.49 -18.03 -15.66
CA ILE A 83 -0.40 -18.23 -16.63
C ILE A 83 -0.46 -19.62 -17.26
N ARG A 84 -0.72 -20.68 -16.48
CA ARG A 84 -0.88 -22.06 -16.98
C ARG A 84 -2.05 -22.16 -17.96
N ARG A 85 -3.23 -21.66 -17.58
CA ARG A 85 -4.40 -21.60 -18.49
C ARG A 85 -4.08 -20.89 -19.81
N PHE A 86 -3.42 -19.75 -19.76
CA PHE A 86 -3.06 -19.02 -20.98
C PHE A 86 -2.10 -19.83 -21.88
N ARG A 87 -1.10 -20.52 -21.30
CA ARG A 87 -0.20 -21.38 -22.07
C ARG A 87 -0.93 -22.56 -22.73
N GLU A 88 -1.85 -23.18 -22.00
CA GLU A 88 -2.66 -24.30 -22.52
C GLU A 88 -3.53 -23.85 -23.69
N CYS A 89 -4.25 -22.74 -23.58
CA CYS A 89 -5.06 -22.19 -24.68
C CYS A 89 -4.23 -21.87 -25.92
N LEU A 90 -3.04 -21.25 -25.74
CA LEU A 90 -2.16 -20.92 -26.86
C LEU A 90 -1.62 -22.17 -27.57
N SER A 91 -1.34 -23.25 -26.82
CA SER A 91 -0.88 -24.51 -27.39
C SER A 91 -1.95 -25.27 -28.18
N GLN A 92 -3.23 -25.07 -27.84
CA GLN A 92 -4.35 -25.70 -28.52
C GLN A 92 -4.75 -24.96 -29.81
N SER A 93 -4.42 -23.67 -29.93
CA SER A 93 -4.70 -22.85 -31.11
C SER A 93 -3.74 -23.09 -32.29
N GLN A 94 -2.64 -23.83 -32.10
CA GLN A 94 -1.65 -24.13 -33.15
C GLN A 94 -1.88 -25.48 -33.87
N ARG A 95 -3.12 -25.92 -34.00
CA ARG A 95 -3.50 -27.08 -34.84
C ARG A 95 -4.47 -26.67 -35.94
#